data_AF-A0A6C9A1Y1-F1
#
_entry.id   AF-A0A6C9A1Y1-F1
#
_cell.length_a   1.000
_cell.length_b   1.000
_cell.length_c   1.000
_cell.angle_alpha   90.00
_cell.angle_beta   90.00
_cell.angle_gamma   90.00
#
_symmetry.space_group_name_H-M   'P 1'
#
loop_
_entity.id
_entity.type
_entity.pdbx_description
1 polymer ?
#
loop_
_entity_poly.entity_id
_entity_poly.type
_entity_poly.pdbx_seq_one_letter_code
_entity_poly.pdbx_strand_id
1 'polypeptide(L)'
;CSNCGTIKENLALKDRVYICDECGISIDRDYNASLNLLSQLKQKIGKVLAEFTPADLTALLNDLAINQIATSKVETGIQQKSYL
;
A
#
# COMPACT_ATOMS: atom_id res chain seq x y z
N CYS A 1 1.40 -15.05 -11.21
CA CYS A 1 2.68 -14.35 -11.36
C CYS A 1 2.49 -12.93 -10.87
N SER A 2 3.29 -12.46 -9.92
CA SER A 2 3.13 -11.09 -9.40
C SER A 2 3.46 -10.00 -10.42
N ASN A 3 4.20 -10.34 -11.49
CA ASN A 3 4.60 -9.41 -12.54
C ASN A 3 3.58 -9.33 -13.68
N CYS A 4 3.21 -10.48 -14.27
CA CYS A 4 2.38 -10.52 -15.49
C CYS A 4 0.98 -11.13 -15.29
N GLY A 5 0.64 -11.59 -14.08
CA GLY A 5 -0.68 -12.18 -13.79
C GLY A 5 -0.84 -13.66 -14.14
N THR A 6 0.00 -14.25 -14.99
CA THR A 6 -0.14 -15.67 -15.41
C THR A 6 -0.18 -16.64 -14.22
N ILE A 7 -1.11 -17.60 -14.25
CA ILE A 7 -1.26 -18.66 -13.26
C ILE A 7 -0.32 -19.83 -13.60
N LYS A 8 0.36 -20.37 -12.59
CA LYS A 8 1.21 -21.56 -12.73
C LYS A 8 0.57 -22.69 -11.93
N GLU A 9 -0.06 -23.64 -12.62
CA GLU A 9 -0.89 -24.70 -12.02
C GLU A 9 -0.08 -25.69 -11.16
N ASN A 10 1.12 -26.07 -11.62
CA ASN A 10 1.90 -27.17 -11.02
C ASN A 10 3.09 -26.68 -10.17
N LEU A 11 2.88 -25.68 -9.30
CA LEU A 11 3.92 -25.13 -8.43
C LEU A 11 3.90 -25.80 -7.05
N ALA A 12 4.96 -26.56 -6.71
CA ALA A 12 5.03 -27.30 -5.44
C ALA A 12 5.75 -26.50 -4.32
N LEU A 13 5.51 -26.86 -3.06
CA LEU A 13 6.18 -26.23 -1.90
C LEU A 13 7.71 -26.41 -1.91
N LYS A 14 8.20 -27.49 -2.52
CA LYS A 14 9.64 -27.77 -2.68
C LYS A 14 10.32 -26.78 -3.64
N ASP A 15 9.55 -26.13 -4.52
CA ASP A 15 10.07 -25.20 -5.52
C ASP A 15 10.31 -23.84 -4.85
N ARG A 16 11.47 -23.70 -4.19
CA ARG A 16 11.81 -22.49 -3.41
C ARG A 16 11.90 -21.22 -4.27
N VAL A 17 12.25 -21.38 -5.54
CA VAL A 17 12.33 -20.30 -6.53
C VAL A 17 11.14 -20.40 -7.49
N TYR A 18 10.38 -19.32 -7.59
CA TYR A 18 9.34 -19.17 -8.60
C TYR A 18 9.95 -18.59 -9.88
N ILE A 19 9.80 -19.33 -10.99
CA ILE A 19 10.12 -18.86 -12.34
C ILE A 19 8.81 -18.77 -13.13
N CYS A 20 8.50 -17.61 -13.70
CA CYS A 20 7.33 -17.47 -14.57
C CYS A 20 7.67 -17.88 -16.01
N ASP A 21 6.87 -18.78 -16.58
CA ASP A 21 7.11 -19.30 -17.93
C ASP A 21 6.77 -18.26 -19.02
N GLU A 22 5.99 -17.23 -18.69
CA GLU A 22 5.56 -16.19 -19.64
C GLU A 22 6.45 -14.94 -19.63
N CYS A 23 6.80 -14.43 -18.45
CA CYS A 23 7.57 -13.17 -18.32
C CYS A 23 9.00 -13.35 -17.81
N GLY A 24 9.40 -14.58 -17.47
CA GLY A 24 10.77 -14.90 -17.07
C GLY A 24 11.20 -14.39 -15.68
N ILE A 25 10.32 -13.74 -14.90
CA ILE A 25 10.67 -13.32 -13.54
C ILE A 25 11.09 -14.53 -12.70
N SER A 26 12.22 -14.42 -12.01
CA SER A 26 12.79 -15.44 -11.13
C SER A 26 13.01 -14.84 -9.74
N ILE A 27 12.14 -15.19 -8.79
CA ILE A 27 12.16 -14.67 -7.41
C ILE A 27 11.78 -15.76 -6.42
N ASP A 28 12.01 -15.53 -5.12
CA ASP A 28 11.52 -16.44 -4.07
C ASP A 28 10.01 -16.67 -4.19
N ARG A 29 9.59 -17.92 -4.05
CA ARG A 29 8.20 -18.35 -4.23
C ARG A 29 7.26 -17.70 -3.22
N ASP A 30 7.66 -17.63 -1.96
CA ASP A 30 6.84 -17.07 -0.87
C ASP A 30 6.75 -15.55 -0.99
N TYR A 31 7.82 -14.90 -1.45
CA TYR A 31 7.77 -13.48 -1.80
C TYR A 31 6.82 -13.20 -2.98
N ASN A 32 6.89 -13.99 -4.07
CA ASN A 32 5.94 -13.88 -5.18
C ASN A 32 4.49 -14.08 -4.73
N ALA A 33 4.23 -15.07 -3.87
CA ALA A 33 2.91 -15.31 -3.29
C ALA A 33 2.41 -14.11 -2.47
N SER A 34 3.28 -13.53 -1.63
CA SER A 34 2.95 -12.34 -0.82
C SER A 34 2.57 -11.14 -1.68
N LEU A 35 3.27 -10.92 -2.80
CA LEU A 35 2.94 -9.86 -3.75
C LEU A 35 1.58 -10.10 -4.43
N ASN A 36 1.27 -11.35 -4.81
CA ASN A 36 -0.05 -11.69 -5.37
C ASN A 36 -1.17 -11.43 -4.36
N LEU A 37 -0.98 -11.81 -3.08
CA LEU A 37 -1.94 -11.53 -2.01
C LEU A 37 -2.15 -10.02 -1.81
N LEU A 38 -1.07 -9.25 -1.72
CA LEU A 38 -1.15 -7.79 -1.61
C LEU A 38 -1.95 -7.17 -2.77
N SER A 39 -1.71 -7.61 -4.00
CA SER A 39 -2.44 -7.16 -5.18
C SER A 39 -3.93 -7.50 -5.09
N GLN A 40 -4.28 -8.73 -4.71
CA GLN A 40 -5.67 -9.15 -4.55
C GLN A 40 -6.39 -8.40 -3.44
N LEU A 41 -5.73 -8.16 -2.30
CA LEU A 41 -6.32 -7.42 -1.18
C LEU A 41 -6.65 -5.98 -1.60
N LYS A 42 -5.73 -5.32 -2.32
CA LYS A 42 -5.96 -3.96 -2.86
C LYS A 42 -7.17 -3.91 -3.80
N GLN A 43 -7.37 -4.93 -4.63
CA GLN A 43 -8.48 -4.98 -5.57
C GLN A 43 -9.83 -5.33 -4.91
N LYS A 44 -9.84 -6.28 -3.97
CA LYS A 44 -11.08 -6.83 -3.40
C LYS A 44 -11.62 -6.07 -2.20
N ILE A 45 -10.73 -5.61 -1.32
CA ILE A 45 -11.14 -5.01 -0.04
C ILE A 45 -11.29 -3.49 -0.16
N GLY A 46 -10.76 -2.89 -1.24
CA GLY A 46 -10.52 -1.45 -1.27
C GLY A 46 -9.52 -1.06 -0.18
N LYS A 47 -8.93 0.12 -0.27
CA LYS A 47 -8.23 0.66 0.90
C LYS A 47 -9.30 1.06 1.91
N VAL A 48 -9.52 0.26 2.95
CA VAL A 48 -10.11 0.76 4.20
C VAL A 48 -9.05 1.66 4.82
N LEU A 49 -9.03 2.92 4.39
CA LEU A 49 -8.31 3.94 5.12
C LEU A 49 -9.06 4.13 6.42
N ALA A 50 -8.35 4.12 7.56
CA ALA A 50 -8.94 4.61 8.78
C ALA A 50 -9.45 6.02 8.50
N GLU A 51 -10.73 6.27 8.76
CA GLU A 51 -11.25 7.63 8.73
C GLU A 51 -10.47 8.42 9.78
N PHE A 52 -9.66 9.36 9.32
CA PHE A 52 -8.92 10.23 10.22
C PHE A 52 -9.91 11.25 10.77
N THR A 53 -10.19 11.16 12.06
CA THR A 53 -11.00 12.18 12.74
C THR A 53 -10.14 13.42 13.03
N PRO A 54 -10.77 14.60 13.23
CA PRO A 54 -10.05 15.77 13.73
C PRO A 54 -9.33 15.52 15.06
N ALA A 55 -9.83 14.59 15.88
CA ALA A 55 -9.19 14.19 17.13
C ALA A 55 -7.89 13.40 16.86
N ASP A 56 -7.90 12.47 15.91
CA ASP A 56 -6.71 11.71 15.50
C ASP A 56 -5.63 12.63 14.94
N LEU A 57 -6.04 13.62 14.13
CA LEU A 57 -5.11 14.64 13.62
C LEU A 57 -4.52 15.48 14.75
N THR A 58 -5.32 15.83 15.76
CA THR A 58 -4.85 16.59 16.93
C THR A 58 -3.87 15.78 17.77
N ALA A 59 -4.16 14.50 18.03
CA ALA A 59 -3.27 13.60 18.74
C ALA A 59 -1.92 13.44 18.02
N LEU A 60 -1.95 13.21 16.70
CA LEU A 60 -0.74 13.12 15.88
C LEU A 60 0.12 14.40 15.97
N LEU A 61 -0.54 15.57 15.94
CA LEU A 61 0.16 16.84 16.03
C LEU A 61 0.78 17.09 17.40
N ASN A 62 0.15 16.60 18.48
CA ASN A 62 0.74 16.65 19.81
C ASN A 62 2.00 15.77 19.90
N ASP A 63 1.95 14.55 19.36
CA ASP A 63 3.10 13.64 19.34
C ASP A 63 4.26 14.20 18.51
N LEU A 64 3.96 14.79 17.36
CA LEU A 64 4.97 15.44 16.51
C LEU A 64 5.60 16.66 17.19
N ALA A 65 4.82 17.43 17.96
CA ALA A 65 5.32 18.57 18.72
C ALA A 65 6.23 18.14 19.89
N ILE A 66 5.87 17.07 20.62
CA ILE A 66 6.68 16.51 21.70
C ILE A 66 8.07 16.11 21.20
N ASN A 67 8.12 15.48 20.03
CA ASN A 67 9.37 15.03 19.42
C ASN A 67 10.09 16.14 18.63
N GLN A 68 9.57 17.37 18.65
CA GLN A 68 10.11 18.52 17.90
C GLN A 68 10.21 18.28 16.38
N ILE A 69 9.35 17.41 15.84
CA ILE A 69 9.32 17.05 14.42
C ILE A 69 8.45 18.04 13.63
N ALA A 70 7.42 18.60 14.26
CA ALA A 70 6.58 19.63 13.68
C ALA A 70 6.57 20.88 14.57
N THR A 71 6.99 22.02 14.02
CA THR A 71 7.13 23.30 14.74
C THR A 71 6.02 24.30 14.45
N SER A 72 5.22 24.08 13.41
CA SER A 72 4.10 24.97 13.04
C SER A 72 3.04 24.24 12.21
N LYS A 73 1.76 24.50 12.48
CA LYS A 73 0.64 24.10 11.62
C LYS A 73 0.38 25.23 10.61
N VAL A 74 0.19 24.89 9.33
CA VAL A 74 -0.28 25.83 8.31
C VAL A 74 -1.72 25.49 7.97
N GLU A 75 -2.64 26.40 8.25
CA GLU A 75 -4.03 26.27 7.82
C GLU A 75 -4.12 26.63 6.33
N THR A 76 -4.46 25.65 5.49
CA THR A 76 -4.80 25.93 4.09
C THR A 76 -6.28 26.34 4.05
N GLY A 77 -6.55 27.65 3.93
CA GLY A 77 -7.91 28.15 3.76
C GLY A 77 -8.60 27.57 2.52
N ILE A 78 -9.94 27.51 2.56
CA ILE A 78 -10.75 27.14 1.40
C ILE A 78 -10.56 28.21 0.31
N GLN A 79 -9.83 27.90 -0.77
CA GLN A 79 -9.87 28.73 -1.97
C GLN A 79 -11.27 28.59 -2.58
N GLN A 80 -12.12 29.61 -2.41
CA GLN A 80 -13.32 29.75 -3.22
C GLN A 80 -12.89 29.76 -4.69
N LYS A 81 -13.18 28.69 -5.43
CA LYS A 81 -13.15 28.74 -6.90
C LYS A 81 -14.24 29.72 -7.34
N SER A 82 -13.85 30.96 -7.60
CA SER A 82 -14.66 31.89 -8.37
C SER A 82 -14.76 31.32 -9.79
N TYR A 83 -15.87 30.65 -10.10
CA TYR A 83 -16.25 30.39 -11.48
C TYR A 83 -16.67 31.73 -12.09
N LEU A 84 -15.83 32.25 -12.99
CA LEU A 84 -16.20 33.23 -14.02
C LEU A 84 -16.44 32.47 -15.32
#